data_AF-A0A6F8ZHV9-F1
#
_entry.id   AF-A0A6F8ZHV9-F1
#
_cell.length_a   1.000
_cell.length_b   1.000
_cell.length_c   1.000
_cell.angle_alpha   90.00
_cell.angle_beta   90.00
_cell.angle_gamma   90.00
#
_symmetry.space_group_name_H-M   'P 1'
#
loop_
_entity.id
_entity.type
_entity.pdbx_description
1 polymer ?
#
loop_
_entity_poly.entity_id
_entity_poly.type
_entity_poly.pdbx_seq_one_letter_code
_entity_poly.pdbx_strand_id
1 'polypeptide(L)'
;MADEGDLSRAWDLLHDGESPLELRVLRRGGPPAVGRFLRRDAFVRAAAASDRAEVTGVYATINPLRPDAPWDGPLDRLRLGGRAARDEDILARRWLLIDLDPDRPAGTNATDAELEAALALAGRIRDALAIWDWPDPVRAASGNGAHLLYRVDLPADAASADLVRRVLRGIAARIRGPGAKVDESVWNAGRVSKVYGTTARKGPNAPDRPWRPARILAIPDRILVVPADRLRAVAAWADDRGARRGDGPQPRPAFARTLDDLLAWLAAHGVAIRGTKPAEGGGAKILIACPWQAEHSTSNDSETMVWWSGDGAVGFRCLHDHCADRHWAAFRAEVEGRPGRRARAGRR
;
A
#
# COMPACT_ATOMS: atom_id res chain seq x y z
N MET A 1 -14.70 11.33 19.67
CA MET A 1 -14.17 10.33 20.62
C MET A 1 -13.55 9.21 19.80
N ALA A 2 -12.51 8.56 20.31
CA ALA A 2 -11.92 7.42 19.64
C ALA A 2 -12.94 6.28 19.50
N ASP A 3 -12.89 5.57 18.38
CA ASP A 3 -13.75 4.42 18.11
C ASP A 3 -13.08 3.15 18.65
N GLU A 4 -13.63 2.59 19.73
CA GLU A 4 -13.07 1.40 20.39
C GLU A 4 -13.01 0.17 19.47
N GLY A 5 -13.91 0.08 18.47
CA GLY A 5 -13.89 -0.97 17.46
C GLY A 5 -12.70 -0.81 16.51
N ASP A 6 -12.41 0.41 16.07
CA ASP A 6 -11.24 0.69 15.23
C ASP A 6 -9.92 0.50 16.02
N LEU A 7 -9.87 0.91 17.30
CA LEU A 7 -8.68 0.69 18.16
C LEU A 7 -8.39 -0.80 18.37
N SER A 8 -9.46 -1.56 18.59
CA SER A 8 -9.46 -3.01 18.69
C SER A 8 -8.89 -3.67 17.42
N ARG A 9 -9.37 -3.24 16.25
CA ARG A 9 -8.85 -3.71 14.96
C ARG A 9 -7.40 -3.29 14.70
N ALA A 10 -7.00 -2.09 15.15
CA ALA A 10 -5.62 -1.62 15.04
C ALA A 10 -4.66 -2.49 15.88
N TRP A 11 -5.08 -2.92 17.07
CA TRP A 11 -4.34 -3.90 17.87
C TRP A 11 -4.20 -5.22 17.12
N ASP A 12 -5.31 -5.80 16.67
CA ASP A 12 -5.32 -7.11 16.00
C ASP A 12 -4.49 -7.11 14.71
N LEU A 13 -4.36 -5.96 14.06
CA LEU A 13 -3.53 -5.78 12.87
C LEU A 13 -2.02 -5.71 13.17
N LEU A 14 -1.63 -5.04 14.26
CA LEU A 14 -0.24 -4.66 14.51
C LEU A 14 0.46 -5.57 15.53
N HIS A 15 -0.27 -6.12 16.50
CA HIS A 15 0.27 -6.98 17.54
C HIS A 15 0.55 -8.39 16.97
N ASP A 16 1.73 -8.93 17.23
CA ASP A 16 2.16 -10.25 16.70
C ASP A 16 1.70 -11.43 17.57
N GLY A 17 1.24 -11.16 18.79
CA GLY A 17 0.76 -12.14 19.77
C GLY A 17 1.76 -12.43 20.89
N GLU A 18 2.99 -11.94 20.77
CA GLU A 18 4.10 -12.29 21.66
C GLU A 18 4.83 -11.05 22.19
N SER A 19 5.17 -10.12 21.29
CA SER A 19 5.98 -8.95 21.57
C SER A 19 5.13 -7.78 22.06
N PRO A 20 5.60 -6.99 23.06
CA PRO A 20 4.88 -5.78 23.45
C PRO A 20 4.73 -4.81 22.28
N LEU A 21 3.53 -4.27 22.09
CA LEU A 21 3.27 -3.18 21.15
C LEU A 21 3.51 -1.82 21.83
N GLU A 22 4.43 -1.02 21.30
CA GLU A 22 4.75 0.28 21.90
C GLU A 22 3.83 1.38 21.37
N LEU A 23 3.09 2.03 22.28
CA LEU A 23 2.25 3.21 22.02
C LEU A 23 3.03 4.49 22.33
N ARG A 24 2.96 5.48 21.45
CA ARG A 24 3.55 6.81 21.58
C ARG A 24 2.50 7.88 21.40
N VAL A 25 2.39 8.77 22.37
CA VAL A 25 1.43 9.89 22.37
C VAL A 25 2.20 11.19 22.26
N LEU A 26 2.09 11.86 21.11
CA LEU A 26 2.74 13.14 20.88
C LEU A 26 1.83 14.29 21.32
N ARG A 27 2.37 15.21 22.11
CA ARG A 27 1.62 16.30 22.75
C ARG A 27 2.12 17.66 22.26
N ARG A 28 1.27 18.69 22.29
CA ARG A 28 1.68 20.07 22.01
C ARG A 28 2.51 20.60 23.18
N GLY A 29 3.75 21.03 22.90
CA GLY A 29 4.58 21.76 23.87
C GLY A 29 5.06 20.96 25.09
N GLY A 30 5.04 19.62 25.04
CA GLY A 30 5.47 18.78 26.17
C GLY A 30 6.11 17.46 25.72
N PRO A 31 6.71 16.72 26.67
CA PRO A 31 7.31 15.42 26.36
C PRO A 31 6.24 14.44 25.87
N PRO A 32 6.59 13.52 24.96
CA PRO A 32 5.68 12.46 24.55
C PRO A 32 5.37 11.53 25.72
N ALA A 33 4.24 10.84 25.68
CA ALA A 33 4.02 9.67 26.54
C ALA A 33 4.37 8.39 25.77
N VAL A 34 4.96 7.41 26.45
CA VAL A 34 5.37 6.13 25.87
C VAL A 34 4.89 5.00 26.78
N GLY A 35 4.44 3.89 26.21
CA GLY A 35 4.05 2.69 26.96
C GLY A 35 4.16 1.44 26.10
N ARG A 36 4.51 0.30 26.70
CA ARG A 36 4.55 -1.00 26.03
C ARG A 36 3.41 -1.87 26.53
N PHE A 37 2.62 -2.39 25.61
CA PHE A 37 1.37 -3.08 25.90
C PHE A 37 1.44 -4.54 25.44
N LEU A 38 1.09 -5.45 26.34
CA LEU A 38 0.89 -6.87 26.06
C LEU A 38 -0.60 -7.22 25.98
N ARG A 39 -1.45 -6.41 26.61
CA ARG A 39 -2.89 -6.67 26.68
C ARG A 39 -3.69 -5.68 25.84
N ARG A 40 -4.53 -6.25 24.96
CA ARG A 40 -5.42 -5.53 24.06
C ARG A 40 -6.31 -4.52 24.78
N ASP A 41 -6.93 -4.92 25.89
CA ASP A 41 -7.83 -4.07 26.67
C ASP A 41 -7.10 -2.85 27.25
N ALA A 42 -5.86 -3.03 27.72
CA ALA A 42 -5.03 -1.95 28.23
C ALA A 42 -4.61 -0.98 27.13
N PHE A 43 -4.21 -1.50 25.97
CA PHE A 43 -3.87 -0.68 24.80
C PHE A 43 -5.05 0.16 24.34
N VAL A 44 -6.21 -0.45 24.14
CA VAL A 44 -7.43 0.24 23.70
C VAL A 44 -7.80 1.35 24.68
N ARG A 45 -7.84 1.06 25.99
CA ARG A 45 -8.12 2.07 27.01
C ARG A 45 -7.11 3.22 27.00
N ALA A 46 -5.81 2.91 26.89
CA ALA A 46 -4.76 3.93 26.89
C ALA A 46 -4.83 4.81 25.63
N ALA A 47 -5.04 4.22 24.45
CA ALA A 47 -5.18 4.94 23.19
C ALA A 47 -6.43 5.82 23.18
N ALA A 48 -7.58 5.31 23.65
CA ALA A 48 -8.83 6.07 23.76
C ALA A 48 -8.70 7.23 24.74
N ALA A 49 -8.13 6.99 25.92
CA ALA A 49 -7.90 8.03 26.93
C ALA A 49 -6.97 9.15 26.44
N SER A 50 -6.06 8.82 25.52
CA SER A 50 -5.09 9.73 24.92
C SER A 50 -5.66 10.56 23.76
N ASP A 51 -6.85 10.27 23.24
CA ASP A 51 -7.44 11.01 22.11
C ASP A 51 -8.04 12.37 22.54
N ARG A 52 -7.17 13.25 23.07
CA ARG A 52 -7.50 14.55 23.65
C ARG A 52 -6.99 15.72 22.79
N ALA A 53 -7.50 16.92 23.03
CA ALA A 53 -7.22 18.10 22.20
C ALA A 53 -5.74 18.54 22.21
N GLU A 54 -5.03 18.30 23.31
CA GLU A 54 -3.60 18.59 23.49
C GLU A 54 -2.67 17.58 22.79
N VAL A 55 -3.21 16.45 22.31
CA VAL A 55 -2.47 15.38 21.63
C VAL A 55 -2.49 15.60 20.12
N THR A 56 -1.32 15.76 19.51
CA THR A 56 -1.17 15.94 18.06
C THR A 56 -1.34 14.64 17.28
N GLY A 57 -1.03 13.51 17.92
CA GLY A 57 -1.31 12.19 17.38
C GLY A 57 -0.87 11.06 18.30
N VAL A 58 -1.53 9.92 18.15
CA VAL A 58 -1.22 8.66 18.82
C VAL A 58 -0.67 7.68 17.78
N TYR A 59 0.44 7.02 18.10
CA TYR A 59 1.19 6.17 17.19
C TYR A 59 1.54 4.85 17.87
N ALA A 60 1.68 3.78 17.09
CA ALA A 60 2.20 2.51 17.57
C ALA A 60 3.37 2.03 16.69
N THR A 61 4.30 1.26 17.25
CA THR A 61 5.27 0.51 16.46
C THR A 61 4.54 -0.42 15.51
N ILE A 62 5.00 -0.52 14.26
CA ILE A 62 4.43 -1.48 13.31
C ILE A 62 5.19 -2.80 13.31
N ASN A 63 6.41 -2.82 13.85
CA ASN A 63 7.25 -4.00 13.87
C ASN A 63 7.44 -4.51 15.31
N PRO A 64 7.56 -5.83 15.52
CA PRO A 64 7.72 -6.42 16.84
C PRO A 64 9.03 -5.98 17.48
N LEU A 65 8.96 -5.65 18.76
CA LEU A 65 10.13 -5.34 19.57
C LEU A 65 10.84 -6.64 19.96
N ARG A 66 12.16 -6.57 20.16
CA ARG A 66 12.90 -7.69 20.72
C ARG A 66 12.46 -7.97 22.17
N PRO A 67 12.45 -9.23 22.63
CA PRO A 67 12.15 -9.55 24.03
C PRO A 67 13.11 -8.87 25.03
N ASP A 68 14.36 -8.63 24.63
CA ASP A 68 15.42 -8.00 25.41
C ASP A 68 15.52 -6.47 25.19
N ALA A 69 14.62 -5.87 24.41
CA ALA A 69 14.63 -4.44 24.14
C ALA A 69 14.50 -3.64 25.45
N PRO A 70 15.44 -2.74 25.80
CA PRO A 70 15.45 -2.02 27.06
C PRO A 70 14.12 -1.33 27.38
N TRP A 71 13.58 -1.60 28.58
CA TRP A 71 12.37 -0.97 29.09
C TRP A 71 12.36 -0.98 30.62
N ASP A 72 12.26 0.21 31.19
CA ASP A 72 12.24 0.50 32.62
C ASP A 72 10.86 1.02 33.08
N GLY A 73 9.88 1.09 32.17
CA GLY A 73 8.51 1.50 32.49
C GLY A 73 7.62 0.33 32.90
N PRO A 74 6.45 0.60 33.52
CA PRO A 74 5.44 -0.43 33.70
C PRO A 74 4.89 -0.90 32.35
N LEU A 75 4.62 -2.20 32.22
CA LEU A 75 3.84 -2.73 31.09
C LEU A 75 2.37 -2.30 31.20
N ASP A 76 1.69 -2.27 30.06
CA ASP A 76 0.26 -1.93 29.91
C ASP A 76 -0.14 -0.55 30.45
N ARG A 77 0.82 0.37 30.58
CA ARG A 77 0.61 1.73 31.07
C ARG A 77 1.45 2.73 30.29
N LEU A 78 0.89 3.92 30.06
CA LEU A 78 1.63 5.06 29.57
C LEU A 78 2.38 5.73 30.72
N ARG A 79 3.59 6.21 30.42
CA ARG A 79 4.33 7.15 31.25
C ARG A 79 4.71 8.38 30.44
N LEU A 80 4.81 9.54 31.09
CA LEU A 80 5.32 10.76 30.46
C LEU A 80 6.84 10.68 30.34
N GLY A 81 7.36 11.02 29.16
CA GLY A 81 8.78 10.92 28.84
C GLY A 81 9.27 9.47 28.74
N GLY A 82 10.60 9.32 28.82
CA GLY A 82 11.28 8.03 28.72
C GLY A 82 11.80 7.70 27.32
N ARG A 83 12.60 6.64 27.25
CA ARG A 83 13.16 6.13 26.00
C ARG A 83 12.10 5.32 25.25
N ALA A 84 11.76 5.77 24.05
CA ALA A 84 11.00 4.97 23.09
C ALA A 84 11.91 4.00 22.33
N ALA A 85 11.34 2.91 21.82
CA ALA A 85 12.06 1.93 21.02
C ALA A 85 12.75 2.57 19.79
N ARG A 86 13.96 2.11 19.50
CA ARG A 86 14.78 2.51 18.35
C ARG A 86 14.91 1.34 17.38
N ASP A 87 15.61 1.55 16.27
CA ASP A 87 15.80 0.51 15.26
C ASP A 87 16.48 -0.75 15.82
N GLU A 88 17.45 -0.60 16.73
CA GLU A 88 18.15 -1.69 17.42
C GLU A 88 17.23 -2.52 18.35
N ASP A 89 16.09 -1.96 18.74
CA ASP A 89 15.12 -2.59 19.63
C ASP A 89 14.08 -3.43 18.86
N ILE A 90 14.17 -3.49 17.53
CA ILE A 90 13.21 -4.20 16.66
C ILE A 90 13.70 -5.59 16.31
N LEU A 91 12.82 -6.59 16.46
CA LEU A 91 13.12 -8.00 16.21
C LEU A 91 13.20 -8.29 14.71
N ALA A 92 12.18 -7.87 13.97
CA ALA A 92 12.07 -8.11 12.54
C ALA A 92 11.13 -7.09 11.90
N ARG A 93 11.25 -6.89 10.59
CA ARG A 93 10.30 -6.10 9.81
C ARG A 93 9.14 -7.00 9.41
N ARG A 94 7.95 -6.60 9.82
CA ARG A 94 6.68 -7.27 9.54
C ARG A 94 5.83 -6.46 8.58
N TRP A 95 6.03 -5.14 8.54
CA TRP A 95 5.29 -4.23 7.69
C TRP A 95 6.20 -3.28 6.92
N LEU A 96 5.88 -3.11 5.65
CA LEU A 96 6.30 -1.98 4.82
C LEU A 96 5.16 -0.97 4.81
N LEU A 97 5.42 0.20 5.42
CA LEU A 97 4.51 1.35 5.35
C LEU A 97 4.85 2.18 4.11
N ILE A 98 3.86 2.38 3.25
CA ILE A 98 3.88 3.45 2.24
C ILE A 98 2.96 4.54 2.79
N ASP A 99 3.56 5.63 3.25
CA ASP A 99 2.86 6.80 3.79
C ASP A 99 2.73 7.85 2.69
N LEU A 100 1.52 8.35 2.46
CA LEU A 100 1.20 9.32 1.43
C LEU A 100 0.72 10.62 2.07
N ASP A 101 1.55 11.65 1.94
CA ASP A 101 1.26 12.98 2.42
C ASP A 101 0.69 13.84 1.28
N PRO A 102 -0.44 14.54 1.49
CA PRO A 102 -0.88 15.54 0.53
C PRO A 102 0.04 16.76 0.53
N ASP A 103 0.09 17.44 -0.61
CA ASP A 103 0.77 18.73 -0.75
C ASP A 103 -0.06 19.81 -0.04
N ARG A 104 0.41 20.21 1.15
CA ARG A 104 -0.27 21.21 1.98
C ARG A 104 0.71 22.01 2.82
N PRO A 105 0.31 23.19 3.33
CA PRO A 105 1.17 23.99 4.21
C PRO A 105 1.56 23.22 5.48
N ALA A 106 2.82 23.39 5.91
CA ALA A 106 3.32 22.75 7.11
C ALA A 106 2.47 23.12 8.35
N GLY A 107 2.26 22.15 9.25
CA GLY A 107 1.53 22.40 10.51
C GLY A 107 0.01 22.57 10.37
N THR A 108 -0.58 22.33 9.20
CA THR A 108 -2.04 22.36 9.00
C THR A 108 -2.69 20.97 9.10
N ASN A 109 -4.01 20.87 9.04
CA ASN A 109 -4.67 19.61 8.65
C ASN A 109 -4.99 19.63 7.15
N ALA A 110 -5.27 18.47 6.56
CA ALA A 110 -5.65 18.36 5.15
C ALA A 110 -7.06 18.92 4.91
N THR A 111 -7.30 19.52 3.74
CA THR A 111 -8.66 19.71 3.22
C THR A 111 -9.24 18.38 2.73
N ASP A 112 -10.53 18.34 2.40
CA ASP A 112 -11.12 17.15 1.78
C ASP A 112 -10.45 16.83 0.44
N ALA A 113 -10.25 17.84 -0.41
CA ALA A 113 -9.57 17.66 -1.70
C ALA A 113 -8.11 17.18 -1.56
N GLU A 114 -7.38 17.68 -0.56
CA GLU A 114 -6.01 17.23 -0.25
C GLU A 114 -6.01 15.76 0.22
N LEU A 115 -6.93 15.37 1.12
CA LEU A 115 -7.05 13.99 1.56
C LEU A 115 -7.41 13.04 0.40
N GLU A 116 -8.36 13.45 -0.45
CA GLU A 116 -8.74 12.69 -1.64
C GLU A 116 -7.57 12.52 -2.63
N ALA A 117 -6.72 13.53 -2.79
CA ALA A 117 -5.51 13.41 -3.63
C ALA A 117 -4.55 12.33 -3.08
N ALA A 118 -4.37 12.27 -1.75
CA ALA A 118 -3.56 11.23 -1.12
C ALA A 118 -4.18 9.83 -1.26
N LEU A 119 -5.49 9.70 -1.07
CA LEU A 119 -6.21 8.43 -1.27
C LEU A 119 -6.16 7.96 -2.73
N ALA A 120 -6.32 8.88 -3.69
CA ALA A 120 -6.23 8.59 -5.11
C ALA A 120 -4.81 8.16 -5.53
N LEU A 121 -3.76 8.73 -4.93
CA LEU A 121 -2.38 8.26 -5.15
C LEU A 121 -2.18 6.87 -4.52
N ALA A 122 -2.75 6.61 -3.34
CA ALA A 122 -2.67 5.30 -2.70
C ALA A 122 -3.33 4.21 -3.55
N GLY A 123 -4.51 4.49 -4.13
CA GLY A 123 -5.18 3.60 -5.08
C GLY A 123 -4.31 3.30 -6.31
N ARG A 124 -3.71 4.32 -6.90
CA ARG A 124 -2.80 4.15 -8.05
C ARG A 124 -1.54 3.36 -7.71
N ILE A 125 -0.95 3.55 -6.53
CA ILE A 125 0.19 2.74 -6.07
C ILE A 125 -0.23 1.29 -5.85
N ARG A 126 -1.38 1.03 -5.21
CA ARG A 126 -1.93 -0.33 -5.06
C ARG A 126 -2.06 -1.01 -6.42
N ASP A 127 -2.74 -0.36 -7.36
CA ASP A 127 -3.01 -0.95 -8.68
C ASP A 127 -1.72 -1.17 -9.46
N ALA A 128 -0.78 -0.22 -9.39
CA ALA A 128 0.52 -0.37 -10.04
C ALA A 128 1.37 -1.49 -9.42
N LEU A 129 1.36 -1.67 -8.10
CA LEU A 129 2.12 -2.75 -7.44
C LEU A 129 1.46 -4.11 -7.66
N ALA A 130 0.13 -4.17 -7.78
CA ALA A 130 -0.57 -5.39 -8.17
C ALA A 130 -0.14 -5.88 -9.57
N ILE A 131 0.27 -4.98 -10.49
CA ILE A 131 0.89 -5.35 -11.78
C ILE A 131 2.20 -6.13 -11.60
N TRP A 132 2.89 -5.91 -10.49
CA TRP A 132 4.17 -6.52 -10.16
C TRP A 132 4.02 -7.67 -9.15
N ASP A 133 2.83 -8.25 -9.05
CA ASP A 133 2.48 -9.37 -8.17
C ASP A 133 2.63 -9.08 -6.68
N TRP A 134 2.46 -7.82 -6.31
CA TRP A 134 2.30 -7.50 -4.91
C TRP A 134 0.88 -7.90 -4.46
N PRO A 135 0.74 -8.56 -3.30
CA PRO A 135 -0.56 -8.85 -2.72
C PRO A 135 -1.29 -7.58 -2.31
N ASP A 136 -2.60 -7.66 -2.09
CA ASP A 136 -3.37 -6.49 -1.63
C ASP A 136 -2.87 -5.99 -0.26
N PRO A 137 -2.69 -4.67 -0.09
CA PRO A 137 -2.30 -4.08 1.19
C PRO A 137 -3.51 -3.86 2.11
N VAL A 138 -3.23 -3.69 3.39
CA VAL A 138 -4.16 -2.98 4.27
C VAL A 138 -4.17 -1.50 3.87
N ARG A 139 -5.35 -0.95 3.66
CA ARG A 139 -5.55 0.45 3.28
C ARG A 139 -6.12 1.23 4.45
N ALA A 140 -5.55 2.40 4.72
CA ALA A 140 -6.03 3.27 5.78
C ALA A 140 -5.91 4.75 5.43
N ALA A 141 -6.74 5.57 6.05
CA ALA A 141 -6.57 7.02 6.11
C ALA A 141 -5.87 7.38 7.43
N SER A 142 -4.81 8.18 7.38
CA SER A 142 -4.05 8.61 8.56
C SER A 142 -4.69 9.80 9.30
N GLY A 143 -5.83 10.26 8.79
CA GLY A 143 -6.54 11.49 9.15
C GLY A 143 -6.17 12.69 8.26
N ASN A 144 -4.92 12.76 7.79
CA ASN A 144 -4.48 13.80 6.85
C ASN A 144 -3.98 13.27 5.51
N GLY A 145 -3.67 11.98 5.42
CA GLY A 145 -3.17 11.35 4.21
C GLY A 145 -3.62 9.89 4.15
N ALA A 146 -2.91 9.09 3.35
CA ALA A 146 -3.23 7.69 3.13
C ALA A 146 -2.07 6.79 3.51
N HIS A 147 -2.37 5.60 4.02
CA HIS A 147 -1.39 4.56 4.28
C HIS A 147 -1.73 3.31 3.48
N LEU A 148 -0.70 2.69 2.90
CA LEU A 148 -0.72 1.28 2.50
C LEU A 148 0.25 0.51 3.39
N LEU A 149 -0.24 -0.56 4.02
CA LEU A 149 0.58 -1.47 4.80
C LEU A 149 0.67 -2.80 4.06
N TYR A 150 1.86 -3.08 3.55
CA TYR A 150 2.19 -4.36 2.93
C TYR A 150 2.91 -5.25 3.94
N ARG A 151 2.49 -6.50 4.04
CA ARG A 151 3.14 -7.47 4.92
C ARG A 151 4.48 -7.86 4.29
N VAL A 152 5.55 -7.84 5.08
CA VAL A 152 6.89 -8.28 4.67
C VAL A 152 7.46 -9.23 5.71
N ASP A 153 8.42 -10.05 5.31
CA ASP A 153 9.21 -10.87 6.23
C ASP A 153 10.68 -10.59 5.98
N LEU A 154 11.24 -9.61 6.71
CA LEU A 154 12.63 -9.20 6.56
C LEU A 154 13.29 -9.08 7.95
N PRO A 155 14.60 -9.34 8.06
CA PRO A 155 15.34 -9.05 9.27
C PRO A 155 15.39 -7.53 9.56
N ALA A 156 15.61 -7.18 10.82
CA ALA A 156 15.82 -5.78 11.25
C ALA A 156 17.28 -5.34 11.07
N ASP A 157 17.85 -5.55 9.88
CA ASP A 157 19.25 -5.23 9.57
C ASP A 157 19.42 -4.08 8.58
N ALA A 158 20.67 -3.68 8.35
CA ALA A 158 21.02 -2.59 7.43
C ALA A 158 20.66 -2.91 5.97
N ALA A 159 20.79 -4.16 5.54
CA ALA A 159 20.46 -4.58 4.18
C ALA A 159 18.95 -4.45 3.90
N SER A 160 18.11 -4.89 4.84
CA SER A 160 16.66 -4.75 4.76
C SER A 160 16.21 -3.30 4.87
N ALA A 161 16.92 -2.49 5.67
CA ALA A 161 16.69 -1.05 5.73
C ALA A 161 16.97 -0.37 4.39
N ASP A 162 18.07 -0.72 3.71
CA ASP A 162 18.35 -0.20 2.37
C ASP A 162 17.33 -0.68 1.33
N LEU A 163 16.95 -1.96 1.37
CA LEU A 163 15.93 -2.51 0.48
C LEU A 163 14.61 -1.73 0.59
N VAL A 164 14.09 -1.56 1.81
CA VAL A 164 12.85 -0.79 2.06
C VAL A 164 13.00 0.65 1.59
N ARG A 165 14.14 1.29 1.87
CA ARG A 165 14.43 2.66 1.42
C ARG A 165 14.40 2.78 -0.11
N ARG A 166 15.02 1.82 -0.82
CA ARG A 166 15.03 1.78 -2.30
C ARG A 166 13.65 1.47 -2.86
N VAL A 167 12.85 0.61 -2.23
CA VAL A 167 11.44 0.39 -2.59
C VAL A 167 10.65 1.70 -2.53
N LEU A 168 10.69 2.43 -1.41
CA LEU A 168 9.95 3.69 -1.26
C LEU A 168 10.38 4.73 -2.31
N ARG A 169 11.70 4.88 -2.52
CA ARG A 169 12.27 5.73 -3.57
C ARG A 169 11.80 5.33 -4.97
N GLY A 170 11.80 4.03 -5.25
CA GLY A 170 11.39 3.48 -6.54
C GLY A 170 9.93 3.80 -6.84
N ILE A 171 9.05 3.58 -5.87
CA ILE A 171 7.62 3.91 -5.95
C ILE A 171 7.44 5.42 -6.14
N ALA A 172 8.05 6.25 -5.29
CA ALA A 172 7.96 7.71 -5.37
C ALA A 172 8.46 8.26 -6.72
N ALA A 173 9.48 7.63 -7.31
CA ALA A 173 10.04 8.05 -8.58
C ALA A 173 9.14 7.73 -9.78
N ARG A 174 8.52 6.54 -9.79
CA ARG A 174 7.77 6.01 -10.94
C ARG A 174 6.26 6.23 -10.89
N ILE A 175 5.68 6.23 -9.70
CA ILE A 175 4.24 6.34 -9.49
C ILE A 175 3.97 7.68 -8.82
N ARG A 176 3.51 8.65 -9.61
CA ARG A 176 3.29 10.04 -9.19
C ARG A 176 1.85 10.42 -9.43
N GLY A 177 1.34 11.40 -8.69
CA GLY A 177 0.18 12.15 -9.15
C GLY A 177 0.04 13.50 -8.47
N PRO A 178 -0.97 14.26 -8.89
CA PRO A 178 -1.15 15.62 -8.43
C PRO A 178 -1.55 15.65 -6.95
N GLY A 179 -1.00 16.61 -6.21
CA GLY A 179 -1.47 16.98 -4.87
C GLY A 179 -1.09 16.04 -3.73
N ALA A 180 -0.27 15.01 -3.96
CA ALA A 180 0.24 14.12 -2.92
C ALA A 180 1.56 13.45 -3.32
N LYS A 181 2.32 13.01 -2.32
CA LYS A 181 3.61 12.34 -2.49
C LYS A 181 3.81 11.22 -1.47
N VAL A 182 4.67 10.27 -1.83
CA VAL A 182 5.14 9.22 -0.91
C VAL A 182 6.18 9.82 0.04
N ASP A 183 6.06 9.59 1.35
CA ASP A 183 7.12 9.90 2.31
C ASP A 183 8.24 8.84 2.21
N GLU A 184 9.32 9.21 1.53
CA GLU A 184 10.49 8.35 1.36
C GLU A 184 11.31 8.14 2.65
N SER A 185 10.98 8.86 3.74
CA SER A 185 11.71 8.80 5.01
C SER A 185 11.26 7.66 5.92
N VAL A 186 10.16 6.95 5.62
CA VAL A 186 9.55 5.95 6.51
C VAL A 186 10.19 4.56 6.52
N TRP A 187 11.45 4.45 6.12
CA TRP A 187 12.12 3.18 5.85
C TRP A 187 12.71 2.45 7.06
N ASN A 188 12.94 3.12 8.19
CA ASN A 188 13.65 2.55 9.33
C ASN A 188 12.86 1.44 10.06
N ALA A 189 13.53 0.58 10.83
CA ALA A 189 12.90 -0.59 11.44
C ALA A 189 11.93 -0.22 12.56
N GLY A 190 12.31 0.75 13.40
CA GLY A 190 11.51 1.29 14.50
C GLY A 190 10.44 2.28 14.05
N ARG A 191 9.98 2.19 12.80
CA ARG A 191 8.93 3.06 12.26
C ARG A 191 7.64 2.84 13.05
N VAL A 192 7.00 3.95 13.40
CA VAL A 192 5.67 3.97 13.99
C VAL A 192 4.65 4.42 12.95
N SER A 193 3.40 3.97 13.10
CA SER A 193 2.26 4.44 12.31
C SER A 193 1.16 4.94 13.23
N LYS A 194 0.22 5.73 12.69
CA LYS A 194 -0.93 6.24 13.42
C LYS A 194 -1.75 5.07 13.97
N VAL A 195 -2.20 5.16 15.22
CA VAL A 195 -3.21 4.22 15.73
C VAL A 195 -4.55 4.55 15.10
N TYR A 196 -5.02 3.69 14.21
CA TYR A 196 -6.34 3.81 13.60
C TYR A 196 -7.42 3.74 14.68
N GLY A 197 -8.37 4.66 14.63
CA GLY A 197 -9.34 4.93 15.69
C GLY A 197 -9.04 6.20 16.50
N THR A 198 -7.83 6.77 16.40
CA THR A 198 -7.47 8.04 17.06
C THR A 198 -7.47 9.23 16.10
N THR A 199 -7.66 10.44 16.63
CA THR A 199 -7.80 11.67 15.83
C THR A 199 -6.44 12.31 15.54
N ALA A 200 -6.20 12.64 14.26
CA ALA A 200 -5.01 13.39 13.85
C ALA A 200 -5.23 14.90 14.03
N ARG A 201 -4.35 15.55 14.80
CA ARG A 201 -4.45 16.99 15.15
C ARG A 201 -3.17 17.75 14.80
N LYS A 202 -2.75 17.67 13.54
CA LYS A 202 -1.48 18.24 13.05
C LYS A 202 -1.48 19.77 13.16
N GLY A 203 -2.62 20.40 12.87
CA GLY A 203 -2.84 21.85 13.00
C GLY A 203 -4.07 22.21 13.84
N PRO A 204 -4.43 23.51 13.94
CA PRO A 204 -5.70 23.95 14.51
C PRO A 204 -6.90 23.33 13.80
N ASN A 205 -7.98 23.05 14.52
CA ASN A 205 -9.22 22.56 13.90
C ASN A 205 -9.91 23.72 13.17
N ALA A 206 -10.27 23.54 11.91
CA ALA A 206 -10.99 24.53 11.11
C ALA A 206 -12.03 23.85 10.20
N PRO A 207 -13.09 24.56 9.77
CA PRO A 207 -14.12 23.96 8.90
C PRO A 207 -13.57 23.35 7.61
N ASP A 208 -12.60 24.01 6.96
CA ASP A 208 -11.96 23.57 5.72
C ASP A 208 -10.78 22.60 5.96
N ARG A 209 -10.24 22.58 7.18
CA ARG A 209 -9.09 21.74 7.60
C ARG A 209 -9.39 21.07 8.95
N PRO A 210 -10.38 20.17 8.99
CA PRO A 210 -10.83 19.58 10.25
C PRO A 210 -9.81 18.59 10.80
N TRP A 211 -9.89 18.36 12.11
CA TRP A 211 -9.34 17.15 12.71
C TRP A 211 -10.14 15.94 12.22
N ARG A 212 -9.44 14.91 11.74
CA ARG A 212 -10.07 13.66 11.29
C ARG A 212 -9.53 12.45 12.05
N PRO A 213 -10.38 11.48 12.40
CA PRO A 213 -9.94 10.17 12.87
C PRO A 213 -9.15 9.47 11.78
N ALA A 214 -8.05 8.82 12.16
CA ALA A 214 -7.41 7.84 11.31
C ALA A 214 -8.26 6.57 11.28
N ARG A 215 -8.44 5.96 10.12
CA ARG A 215 -9.36 4.84 9.93
C ARG A 215 -8.78 3.77 9.03
N ILE A 216 -9.04 2.52 9.36
CA ILE A 216 -8.79 1.39 8.45
C ILE A 216 -9.91 1.39 7.42
N LEU A 217 -9.55 1.59 6.15
CA LEU A 217 -10.50 1.62 5.03
C LEU A 217 -10.79 0.22 4.51
N ALA A 218 -9.77 -0.63 4.42
CA ALA A 218 -9.91 -2.01 3.99
C ALA A 218 -8.79 -2.88 4.57
N ILE A 219 -9.15 -4.09 4.99
CA ILE A 219 -8.23 -5.19 5.27
C ILE A 219 -8.55 -6.26 4.23
N PRO A 220 -7.57 -6.79 3.46
CA PRO A 220 -7.84 -7.88 2.54
C PRO A 220 -8.23 -9.14 3.32
N ASP A 221 -9.04 -10.01 2.72
CA ASP A 221 -9.47 -11.28 3.33
C ASP A 221 -8.30 -12.14 3.81
N ARG A 222 -7.17 -12.04 3.11
CA ARG A 222 -5.89 -12.65 3.49
C ARG A 222 -4.77 -11.63 3.36
N ILE A 223 -4.01 -11.44 4.43
CA ILE A 223 -2.80 -10.62 4.44
C ILE A 223 -1.63 -11.52 4.04
N LEU A 224 -1.18 -11.38 2.79
CA LEU A 224 -0.07 -12.16 2.24
C LEU A 224 1.24 -11.38 2.30
N VAL A 225 2.35 -12.09 2.52
CA VAL A 225 3.70 -11.52 2.52
C VAL A 225 4.10 -11.14 1.09
N VAL A 226 4.60 -9.92 0.89
CA VAL A 226 5.24 -9.51 -0.37
C VAL A 226 6.51 -10.34 -0.55
N PRO A 227 6.66 -11.12 -1.64
CA PRO A 227 7.86 -11.90 -1.88
C PRO A 227 9.11 -11.02 -2.03
N ALA A 228 10.25 -11.50 -1.53
CA ALA A 228 11.49 -10.70 -1.46
C ALA A 228 12.04 -10.31 -2.84
N ASP A 229 11.86 -11.14 -3.86
CA ASP A 229 12.15 -10.83 -5.26
C ASP A 229 11.32 -9.64 -5.77
N ARG A 230 10.05 -9.51 -5.37
CA ARG A 230 9.18 -8.39 -5.75
C ARG A 230 9.56 -7.09 -5.08
N LEU A 231 10.01 -7.16 -3.82
CA LEU A 231 10.65 -6.02 -3.16
C LEU A 231 11.91 -5.58 -3.91
N ARG A 232 12.78 -6.52 -4.30
CA ARG A 232 14.03 -6.20 -5.04
C ARG A 232 13.75 -5.62 -6.43
N ALA A 233 12.74 -6.14 -7.14
CA ALA A 233 12.34 -5.64 -8.45
C ALA A 233 11.88 -4.17 -8.38
N VAL A 234 11.05 -3.82 -7.38
CA VAL A 234 10.62 -2.44 -7.14
C VAL A 234 11.78 -1.58 -6.61
N ALA A 235 12.68 -2.13 -5.79
CA ALA A 235 13.86 -1.40 -5.32
C ALA A 235 14.79 -0.97 -6.47
N ALA A 236 14.93 -1.81 -7.51
CA ALA A 236 15.73 -1.49 -8.70
C ALA A 236 15.21 -0.25 -9.44
N TRP A 237 13.93 0.11 -9.25
CA TRP A 237 13.40 1.35 -9.80
C TRP A 237 14.11 2.61 -9.26
N ALA A 238 14.66 2.56 -8.05
CA ALA A 238 15.37 3.69 -7.47
C ALA A 238 16.70 4.02 -8.15
N ASP A 239 17.31 3.04 -8.83
CA ASP A 239 18.64 3.13 -9.45
C ASP A 239 18.56 3.41 -10.95
N ASP A 240 17.41 3.13 -11.56
CA ASP A 240 17.10 3.48 -12.96
C ASP A 240 16.86 5.01 -13.13
N ARG A 241 17.73 5.81 -12.50
CA ARG A 241 17.81 7.27 -12.61
C ARG A 241 18.46 7.71 -13.92
N GLY A 242 18.87 6.76 -14.78
CA GLY A 242 19.48 7.00 -16.08
C GLY A 242 18.49 7.15 -17.24
N ALA A 243 17.25 6.64 -17.13
CA ALA A 243 16.35 6.58 -18.28
C ALA A 243 15.34 7.73 -18.42
N ARG A 244 15.24 8.70 -17.48
CA ARG A 244 14.18 9.75 -17.52
C ARG A 244 14.59 11.14 -17.01
N ARG A 245 15.83 11.57 -17.26
CA ARG A 245 16.12 13.01 -17.39
C ARG A 245 16.09 13.33 -18.88
N GLY A 246 14.90 13.39 -19.42
CA GLY A 246 14.63 13.55 -20.84
C GLY A 246 13.22 13.06 -21.12
N ASP A 247 12.40 14.00 -21.59
CA ASP A 247 11.12 13.81 -22.25
C ASP A 247 9.89 13.51 -21.39
N GLY A 248 8.77 14.09 -21.83
CA GLY A 248 7.45 14.05 -21.21
C GLY A 248 6.81 12.66 -21.17
N PRO A 249 5.47 12.56 -21.23
CA PRO A 249 4.78 11.28 -21.13
C PRO A 249 5.35 10.28 -22.14
N GLN A 250 5.92 9.17 -21.65
CA GLN A 250 6.29 8.04 -22.49
C GLN A 250 5.06 7.65 -23.34
N PRO A 251 5.21 7.43 -24.66
CA PRO A 251 4.10 7.07 -25.50
C PRO A 251 3.52 5.75 -25.00
N ARG A 252 2.31 5.82 -24.46
CA ARG A 252 1.52 4.66 -24.07
C ARG A 252 1.35 3.77 -25.32
N PRO A 253 1.31 2.43 -25.17
CA PRO A 253 1.03 1.58 -26.31
C PRO A 253 -0.27 2.06 -26.96
N ALA A 254 -0.24 2.27 -28.28
CA ALA A 254 -1.41 2.82 -28.98
C ALA A 254 -2.69 2.02 -28.71
N PHE A 255 -2.53 0.72 -28.47
CA PHE A 255 -3.58 -0.25 -28.16
C PHE A 255 -4.13 -0.18 -26.74
N ALA A 256 -3.57 0.62 -25.84
CA ALA A 256 -4.03 0.71 -24.45
C ALA A 256 -4.40 2.15 -24.05
N ARG A 257 -4.50 3.07 -25.04
CA ARG A 257 -4.83 4.48 -24.78
C ARG A 257 -6.25 4.66 -24.23
N THR A 258 -7.18 3.88 -24.74
CA THR A 258 -8.54 3.77 -24.22
C THR A 258 -8.87 2.32 -23.89
N LEU A 259 -9.92 2.10 -23.10
CA LEU A 259 -10.45 0.76 -22.87
C LEU A 259 -10.85 0.10 -24.20
N ASP A 260 -11.48 0.85 -25.11
CA ASP A 260 -11.91 0.34 -26.41
C ASP A 260 -10.72 -0.11 -27.29
N ASP A 261 -9.61 0.61 -27.28
CA ASP A 261 -8.39 0.21 -27.98
C ASP A 261 -7.87 -1.14 -27.46
N LEU A 262 -7.92 -1.34 -26.14
CA LEU A 262 -7.45 -2.58 -25.52
C LEU A 262 -8.39 -3.74 -25.84
N LEU A 263 -9.70 -3.52 -25.79
CA LEU A 263 -10.68 -4.53 -26.17
C LEU A 263 -10.52 -4.92 -27.65
N ALA A 264 -10.30 -3.94 -28.54
CA ALA A 264 -10.05 -4.17 -29.95
C ALA A 264 -8.76 -4.96 -30.17
N TRP A 265 -7.69 -4.64 -29.44
CA TRP A 265 -6.43 -5.36 -29.53
C TRP A 265 -6.53 -6.80 -29.02
N LEU A 266 -7.20 -7.03 -27.89
CA LEU A 266 -7.45 -8.38 -27.37
C LEU A 266 -8.24 -9.23 -28.37
N ALA A 267 -9.28 -8.65 -28.96
CA ALA A 267 -10.08 -9.32 -30.00
C ALA A 267 -9.24 -9.63 -31.26
N ALA A 268 -8.41 -8.69 -31.72
CA ALA A 268 -7.55 -8.88 -32.88
C ALA A 268 -6.51 -10.01 -32.68
N HIS A 269 -6.09 -10.25 -31.44
CA HIS A 269 -5.16 -11.34 -31.07
C HIS A 269 -5.89 -12.63 -30.65
N GLY A 270 -7.20 -12.73 -30.90
CA GLY A 270 -7.98 -13.93 -30.66
C GLY A 270 -8.21 -14.24 -29.19
N VAL A 271 -8.10 -13.25 -28.31
CA VAL A 271 -8.42 -13.40 -26.88
C VAL A 271 -9.92 -13.29 -26.68
N ALA A 272 -10.56 -14.38 -26.24
CA ALA A 272 -11.99 -14.39 -25.97
C ALA A 272 -12.30 -13.59 -24.70
N ILE A 273 -13.02 -12.48 -24.84
CA ILE A 273 -13.50 -11.66 -23.72
C ILE A 273 -14.80 -12.28 -23.19
N ARG A 274 -14.82 -12.57 -21.89
CA ARG A 274 -15.96 -13.18 -21.17
C ARG A 274 -16.82 -12.15 -20.44
N GLY A 275 -16.28 -10.97 -20.17
CA GLY A 275 -17.01 -9.86 -19.58
C GLY A 275 -16.11 -8.70 -19.19
N THR A 276 -16.70 -7.55 -18.91
CA THR A 276 -15.99 -6.36 -18.43
C THR A 276 -16.67 -5.85 -17.18
N LYS A 277 -15.88 -5.45 -16.18
CA LYS A 277 -16.35 -4.86 -14.93
C LYS A 277 -15.61 -3.54 -14.71
N PRO A 278 -16.30 -2.44 -14.40
CA PRO A 278 -15.63 -1.20 -13.97
C PRO A 278 -14.75 -1.45 -12.74
N ALA A 279 -13.64 -0.73 -12.65
CA ALA A 279 -12.78 -0.68 -11.48
C ALA A 279 -12.71 0.74 -10.91
N GLU A 280 -12.33 0.87 -9.64
CA GLU A 280 -12.12 2.18 -9.00
C GLU A 280 -11.12 3.05 -9.79
N GLY A 281 -11.28 4.37 -9.74
CA GLY A 281 -10.36 5.29 -10.42
C GLY A 281 -10.51 5.32 -11.96
N GLY A 282 -11.63 4.85 -12.50
CA GLY A 282 -11.92 4.88 -13.94
C GLY A 282 -11.24 3.77 -14.74
N GLY A 283 -10.78 2.70 -14.08
CA GLY A 283 -10.23 1.51 -14.73
C GLY A 283 -11.31 0.48 -15.10
N ALA A 284 -10.87 -0.64 -15.66
CA ALA A 284 -11.71 -1.79 -15.96
C ALA A 284 -10.97 -3.11 -15.75
N LYS A 285 -11.72 -4.11 -15.31
CA LYS A 285 -11.34 -5.52 -15.23
C LYS A 285 -12.04 -6.28 -16.35
N ILE A 286 -11.27 -6.83 -17.27
CA ILE A 286 -11.72 -7.54 -18.46
C ILE A 286 -11.51 -9.03 -18.20
N LEU A 287 -12.58 -9.78 -17.96
CA LEU A 287 -12.51 -11.23 -17.85
C LEU A 287 -12.25 -11.82 -19.23
N ILE A 288 -11.27 -12.71 -19.35
CA ILE A 288 -10.86 -13.31 -20.62
C ILE A 288 -10.70 -14.83 -20.46
N ALA A 289 -10.70 -15.57 -21.57
CA ALA A 289 -10.18 -16.93 -21.58
C ALA A 289 -8.65 -16.90 -21.43
N CYS A 290 -8.10 -17.74 -20.54
CA CYS A 290 -6.66 -17.88 -20.38
C CYS A 290 -6.04 -18.39 -21.69
N PRO A 291 -4.97 -17.76 -22.20
CA PRO A 291 -4.27 -18.31 -23.34
C PRO A 291 -3.82 -19.75 -23.11
N TRP A 292 -3.44 -20.11 -21.88
CA TRP A 292 -2.95 -21.43 -21.52
C TRP A 292 -4.03 -22.36 -20.96
N GLN A 293 -5.29 -22.17 -21.37
CA GLN A 293 -6.43 -22.95 -20.86
C GLN A 293 -6.22 -24.47 -20.90
N ALA A 294 -5.45 -24.99 -21.87
CA ALA A 294 -5.14 -26.41 -21.99
C ALA A 294 -4.31 -27.00 -20.83
N GLU A 295 -3.60 -26.15 -20.07
CA GLU A 295 -2.78 -26.55 -18.92
C GLU A 295 -3.55 -26.47 -17.59
N HIS A 296 -4.82 -26.06 -17.63
CA HIS A 296 -5.63 -25.91 -16.43
C HIS A 296 -6.09 -27.28 -15.91
N SER A 297 -5.96 -27.52 -14.61
CA SER A 297 -6.51 -28.70 -13.93
C SER A 297 -8.03 -28.63 -13.70
N THR A 298 -8.60 -27.43 -13.73
CA THR A 298 -10.03 -27.11 -13.58
C THR A 298 -10.38 -25.90 -14.45
N SER A 299 -11.61 -25.73 -14.93
CA SER A 299 -11.96 -24.57 -15.76
C SER A 299 -13.18 -23.81 -15.23
N ASN A 300 -12.96 -22.64 -14.65
CA ASN A 300 -14.01 -21.67 -14.34
C ASN A 300 -13.79 -20.36 -15.12
N ASP A 301 -14.88 -19.80 -15.66
CA ASP A 301 -14.84 -18.65 -16.58
C ASP A 301 -14.44 -17.30 -15.95
N SER A 302 -14.25 -17.23 -14.61
CA SER A 302 -14.05 -15.99 -13.86
C SER A 302 -12.63 -15.80 -13.29
N GLU A 303 -11.72 -16.73 -13.57
CA GLU A 303 -10.41 -16.82 -12.90
C GLU A 303 -9.26 -16.21 -13.70
N THR A 304 -9.52 -15.71 -14.92
CA THR A 304 -8.53 -15.05 -15.77
C THR A 304 -9.01 -13.67 -16.20
N MET A 305 -8.13 -12.68 -16.08
CA MET A 305 -8.45 -11.28 -16.33
C MET A 305 -7.27 -10.52 -16.93
N VAL A 306 -7.60 -9.55 -17.78
CA VAL A 306 -6.76 -8.40 -18.10
C VAL A 306 -7.33 -7.19 -17.37
N TRP A 307 -6.52 -6.35 -16.76
CA TRP A 307 -6.99 -5.07 -16.23
C TRP A 307 -6.43 -3.92 -17.06
N TRP A 308 -7.15 -2.82 -17.00
CA TRP A 308 -6.81 -1.54 -17.60
C TRP A 308 -7.08 -0.44 -16.58
N SER A 309 -6.17 0.52 -16.45
CA SER A 309 -6.38 1.72 -15.64
C SER A 309 -6.75 2.90 -16.53
N GLY A 310 -7.44 3.90 -15.97
CA GLY A 310 -7.86 5.13 -16.70
C GLY A 310 -6.71 5.92 -17.35
N ASP A 311 -5.46 5.60 -17.01
CA ASP A 311 -4.24 6.15 -17.59
C ASP A 311 -3.52 5.19 -18.56
N GLY A 312 -4.18 4.12 -19.00
CA GLY A 312 -3.70 3.23 -20.06
C GLY A 312 -2.66 2.20 -19.64
N ALA A 313 -2.44 2.00 -18.34
CA ALA A 313 -1.66 0.85 -17.87
C ALA A 313 -2.51 -0.43 -17.97
N VAL A 314 -1.84 -1.54 -18.27
CA VAL A 314 -2.48 -2.83 -18.50
C VAL A 314 -1.75 -3.93 -17.76
N GLY A 315 -2.48 -4.99 -17.42
CA GLY A 315 -1.83 -6.23 -17.06
C GLY A 315 -2.75 -7.44 -17.05
N PHE A 316 -2.20 -8.60 -16.69
CA PHE A 316 -2.85 -9.91 -16.81
C PHE A 316 -2.69 -10.71 -15.52
N ARG A 317 -3.75 -11.43 -15.12
CA ARG A 317 -3.73 -12.40 -14.01
C ARG A 317 -4.62 -13.59 -14.31
N CYS A 318 -4.13 -14.78 -13.98
CA CYS A 318 -4.89 -16.01 -13.92
C CYS A 318 -4.72 -16.64 -12.54
N LEU A 319 -5.79 -17.17 -11.94
CA LEU A 319 -5.79 -17.73 -10.59
C LEU A 319 -5.42 -19.22 -10.53
N HIS A 320 -5.01 -19.84 -11.64
CA HIS A 320 -4.58 -21.23 -11.67
C HIS A 320 -3.08 -21.35 -11.35
N ASP A 321 -2.69 -22.37 -10.60
CA ASP A 321 -1.32 -22.54 -10.06
C ASP A 321 -0.22 -22.47 -11.14
N HIS A 322 -0.42 -23.12 -12.29
CA HIS A 322 0.55 -23.11 -13.38
C HIS A 322 0.73 -21.72 -14.05
N CYS A 323 -0.19 -20.78 -13.81
CA CYS A 323 -0.11 -19.40 -14.26
C CYS A 323 0.49 -18.44 -13.22
N ALA A 324 0.89 -18.91 -12.04
CA ALA A 324 1.37 -18.04 -10.95
C ALA A 324 2.53 -17.11 -11.37
N ASP A 325 3.39 -17.56 -12.29
CA ASP A 325 4.52 -16.80 -12.81
C ASP A 325 4.26 -16.14 -14.17
N ARG A 326 3.02 -16.20 -14.69
CA ARG A 326 2.65 -15.69 -16.00
C ARG A 326 1.99 -14.32 -15.89
N HIS A 327 2.78 -13.28 -16.16
CA HIS A 327 2.39 -11.88 -16.04
C HIS A 327 2.06 -11.26 -17.39
N TRP A 328 1.78 -9.94 -17.41
CA TRP A 328 1.44 -9.22 -18.65
C TRP A 328 2.43 -9.44 -19.80
N ALA A 329 3.74 -9.46 -19.53
CA ALA A 329 4.74 -9.69 -20.55
C ALA A 329 4.61 -11.10 -21.18
N ALA A 330 4.40 -12.12 -20.36
CA ALA A 330 4.19 -13.50 -20.82
C ALA A 330 2.86 -13.63 -21.58
N PHE A 331 1.78 -13.03 -21.06
CA PHE A 331 0.48 -12.99 -21.72
C PHE A 331 0.58 -12.33 -23.10
N ARG A 332 1.23 -11.16 -23.17
CA ARG A 332 1.41 -10.42 -24.40
C ARG A 332 2.21 -11.22 -25.43
N ALA A 333 3.35 -11.79 -25.02
CA ALA A 333 4.17 -12.61 -25.90
C ALA A 333 3.40 -13.83 -26.43
N GLU A 334 2.60 -14.47 -25.58
CA GLU A 334 1.76 -15.61 -25.95
C GLU A 334 0.69 -15.22 -26.98
N VAL A 335 -0.04 -14.12 -26.77
CA VAL A 335 -1.13 -13.74 -27.68
C VAL A 335 -0.64 -13.08 -28.96
N GLU A 336 0.50 -12.37 -28.93
CA GLU A 336 1.18 -11.84 -30.13
C GLU A 336 1.88 -12.95 -30.93
N GLY A 337 2.33 -14.02 -30.27
CA GLY A 337 2.95 -15.19 -30.89
C GLY A 337 1.97 -16.16 -31.56
N ARG A 338 0.67 -16.03 -31.30
CA ARG A 338 -0.36 -16.83 -31.97
C ARG A 338 -0.48 -16.37 -33.43
N PRO A 339 -0.46 -17.29 -34.41
CA PRO A 339 -0.74 -16.93 -35.79
C PRO A 339 -2.15 -16.35 -35.88
N GLY A 340 -2.25 -15.03 -35.95
CA GLY A 340 -3.52 -14.33 -36.09
C GLY A 340 -4.25 -14.85 -37.32
N ARG A 341 -5.56 -15.11 -37.21
CA ARG A 341 -6.46 -15.18 -38.35
C ARG A 341 -6.43 -13.80 -39.04
N ARG A 342 -5.40 -13.55 -39.86
CA ARG A 342 -5.43 -12.48 -40.84
C ARG A 342 -6.64 -12.76 -41.71
N ALA A 343 -7.63 -11.88 -41.65
CA ALA A 343 -8.74 -11.90 -42.58
C ALA A 343 -8.16 -12.02 -44.00
N ARG A 344 -8.45 -13.13 -44.68
CA ARG A 344 -8.16 -13.27 -46.11
C ARG A 344 -8.97 -12.20 -46.81
N ALA A 345 -8.33 -11.08 -47.13
CA ALA A 345 -8.85 -10.16 -48.13
C ALA A 345 -8.93 -10.94 -49.44
N GLY A 346 -10.16 -11.30 -49.83
CA GLY A 346 -10.43 -11.94 -51.11
C GLY A 346 -9.98 -11.02 -52.23
N ARG A 347 -9.04 -11.49 -53.04
CA ARG A 347 -8.88 -10.97 -54.41
C ARG A 347 -10.00 -11.59 -55.23
N ARG A 348 -10.95 -10.75 -55.66
CA ARG A 348 -11.68 -10.97 -56.92
C ARG A 348 -10.86 -10.35 -58.03
#